data_AF-A0A935IJI1-F1
#
_entry.id   AF-A0A935IJI1-F1
#
_cell.length_a   1.000
_cell.length_b   1.000
_cell.length_c   1.000
_cell.angle_alpha   90.00
_cell.angle_beta   90.00
_cell.angle_gamma   90.00
#
_symmetry.space_group_name_H-M   'P 1'
#
loop_
_entity.id
_entity.type
_entity.pdbx_description
1 polymer ?
#
loop_
_entity_poly.entity_id
_entity_poly.type
_entity_poly.pdbx_seq_one_letter_code
_entity_poly.pdbx_strand_id
1 'polypeptide(L)'
;MRAAVRPEDAPARLAHGERPVCYVLAQRSAIDRAVLDNTCARLKLPRPGSRILPGLPRDCRAIFALRRTRGLWRTRVDRRTPELLARLVDAVRSSPALDVDLVPVDVYWGRAPQKEASWFRLLFAENWGIASRVRRLLTVLVNGRAVLVELGEPLSLRALLEGHPEPRAQERRIARLLRSQMHRQRVARIGPDLSHRRTIVTQVLRTRAVRAAVLQEMRERKVTRRQALELARTYAEEIAANYSHPFVRFMETILTRVWNRLYDGVLFGHVETLGEVAEGNEIVYVPCHRSHMDYLLLSYAIYRQGYAIPHIAAGINLNLPVVGRYLRKGGAFFLRRSFRGNTLYTVVFMKYLAAIMARGHSIEYFVEGGRSRTGRLLSPKTGMLSMTVRSYLRDPVRPVVFVPVYFGYERIVEAPAYVSELSGQPKRKESVLGLLRSLRVLRERFGCVHVNLGEPIALDDLLARHTPDWRARGLAEDARVPWVAAVVEELAARIMRNINSAATVTPVNLLAVTLLATPRQAMPEADLRRQLEFYRELLRELPTIRAPW
;
A
#
# COMPACT_ATOMS: atom_id res chain seq x y z
N MET A 1 -22.04 11.92 -10.57
CA MET A 1 -20.81 11.60 -9.82
C MET A 1 -20.40 10.19 -10.21
N ARG A 2 -19.18 9.95 -10.72
CA ARG A 2 -18.76 8.59 -11.12
C ARG A 2 -17.80 8.06 -10.07
N ALA A 3 -18.28 7.26 -9.14
CA ALA A 3 -17.43 6.56 -8.19
C ALA A 3 -16.65 5.45 -8.91
N ALA A 4 -15.39 5.24 -8.56
CA ALA A 4 -14.64 4.04 -8.95
C ALA A 4 -15.13 2.88 -8.09
N VAL A 5 -15.26 1.69 -8.66
CA VAL A 5 -15.65 0.48 -7.93
C VAL A 5 -14.49 -0.48 -7.87
N ARG A 6 -14.27 -1.08 -6.70
CA ARG A 6 -13.22 -2.06 -6.46
C ARG A 6 -13.74 -3.24 -5.63
N PRO A 7 -13.20 -4.45 -5.87
CA PRO A 7 -12.38 -4.81 -7.02
C PRO A 7 -13.17 -4.72 -8.35
N GLU A 8 -12.49 -4.69 -9.50
CA GLU A 8 -13.14 -4.38 -10.81
C GLU A 8 -14.13 -5.45 -11.27
N ASP A 9 -13.94 -6.67 -10.79
CA ASP A 9 -14.74 -7.87 -11.03
C ASP A 9 -15.96 -7.99 -10.10
N ALA A 10 -15.98 -7.26 -8.98
CA ALA A 10 -17.09 -7.32 -8.01
C ALA A 10 -18.48 -7.12 -8.62
N PRO A 11 -18.70 -6.19 -9.59
CA PRO A 11 -19.99 -6.06 -10.26
C PRO A 11 -20.39 -7.31 -11.04
N ALA A 12 -19.44 -7.97 -11.73
CA ALA A 12 -19.73 -9.19 -12.45
C ALA A 12 -20.13 -10.31 -11.47
N ARG A 13 -19.39 -10.45 -10.37
CA ARG A 13 -19.70 -11.44 -9.32
C ARG A 13 -21.08 -11.27 -8.71
N LEU A 14 -21.47 -10.03 -8.41
CA LEU A 14 -22.77 -9.72 -7.81
C LEU A 14 -23.93 -9.73 -8.82
N ALA A 15 -23.67 -9.54 -10.11
CA ALA A 15 -24.69 -9.59 -11.16
C ALA A 15 -25.14 -11.03 -11.48
N HIS A 16 -24.26 -12.02 -11.26
CA HIS A 16 -24.54 -13.44 -11.52
C HIS A 16 -25.05 -14.22 -10.29
N GLY A 17 -25.26 -13.56 -9.14
CA GLY A 17 -25.75 -14.22 -7.93
C GLY A 17 -27.25 -14.51 -7.97
N GLU A 18 -27.64 -15.78 -7.79
CA GLU A 18 -29.05 -16.19 -7.64
C GLU A 18 -29.63 -15.81 -6.26
N ARG A 19 -28.77 -15.47 -5.29
CA ARG A 19 -29.14 -15.18 -3.90
C ARG A 19 -29.48 -13.70 -3.70
N PRO A 20 -30.47 -13.37 -2.85
CA PRO A 20 -30.72 -12.00 -2.41
C PRO A 20 -29.48 -11.37 -1.75
N VAL A 21 -29.13 -10.16 -2.17
CA VAL A 21 -27.96 -9.43 -1.68
C VAL A 21 -28.37 -8.41 -0.61
N CYS A 22 -27.66 -8.40 0.52
CA CYS A 22 -27.79 -7.39 1.57
C CYS A 22 -26.49 -6.62 1.75
N TYR A 23 -26.51 -5.30 1.53
CA TYR A 23 -25.33 -4.47 1.70
C TYR A 23 -25.11 -4.08 3.17
N VAL A 24 -23.86 -4.19 3.64
CA VAL A 24 -23.48 -3.92 5.03
C VAL A 24 -22.53 -2.73 5.09
N LEU A 25 -22.98 -1.61 5.67
CA LEU A 25 -22.14 -0.44 5.91
C LEU A 25 -21.47 -0.48 7.29
N ALA A 26 -20.24 0.01 7.40
CA ALA A 26 -19.56 0.12 8.69
C ALA A 26 -20.28 1.08 9.65
N GLN A 27 -20.82 2.19 9.12
CA GLN A 27 -21.52 3.23 9.86
C GLN A 27 -22.77 3.71 9.11
N ARG A 28 -23.79 4.13 9.86
CA ARG A 28 -25.01 4.69 9.26
C ARG A 28 -24.71 6.08 8.67
N SER A 29 -24.74 6.18 7.34
CA SER A 29 -24.53 7.43 6.61
C SER A 29 -25.51 7.52 5.44
N ALA A 30 -26.28 8.62 5.38
CA ALA A 30 -27.23 8.85 4.30
C ALA A 30 -26.51 9.09 2.95
N ILE A 31 -25.33 9.72 3.00
CA ILE A 31 -24.53 10.01 1.81
C ILE A 31 -23.89 8.74 1.28
N ASP A 32 -23.31 7.90 2.14
CA ASP A 32 -22.70 6.63 1.72
C ASP A 32 -23.76 5.72 1.10
N ARG A 33 -24.97 5.71 1.67
CA ARG A 33 -26.13 5.02 1.08
C ARG A 33 -26.51 5.58 -0.30
N ALA A 34 -26.56 6.90 -0.47
CA ALA A 34 -26.90 7.51 -1.76
C ALA A 34 -25.85 7.22 -2.84
N VAL A 35 -24.57 7.24 -2.48
CA VAL A 35 -23.47 6.85 -3.39
C VAL A 35 -23.56 5.39 -3.77
N LEU A 36 -23.81 4.51 -2.79
CA LEU A 36 -23.97 3.08 -3.05
C LEU A 36 -25.17 2.84 -3.96
N ASP A 37 -26.31 3.48 -3.72
CA ASP A 37 -27.51 3.35 -4.55
C ASP A 37 -27.27 3.83 -5.99
N ASN A 38 -26.62 4.98 -6.18
CA ASN A 38 -26.24 5.48 -7.50
C ASN A 38 -25.24 4.53 -8.20
N THR A 39 -24.30 3.95 -7.44
CA THR A 39 -23.31 3.01 -7.94
C THR A 39 -23.96 1.71 -8.41
N CYS A 40 -24.85 1.14 -7.59
CA CYS A 40 -25.62 -0.06 -7.93
C CYS A 40 -26.52 0.16 -9.14
N ALA A 41 -27.23 1.30 -9.19
CA ALA A 41 -28.07 1.65 -10.33
C ALA A 41 -27.27 1.76 -11.65
N ARG A 42 -26.08 2.37 -11.61
CA ARG A 42 -25.19 2.49 -12.78
C ARG A 42 -24.65 1.13 -13.23
N LEU A 43 -24.33 0.25 -12.29
CA LEU A 43 -23.78 -1.08 -12.56
C LEU A 43 -24.86 -2.15 -12.77
N LYS A 44 -26.14 -1.77 -12.77
CA LYS A 44 -27.30 -2.69 -12.86
C LYS A 44 -27.31 -3.78 -11.77
N LEU A 45 -26.79 -3.46 -10.59
CA LEU A 45 -26.81 -4.34 -9.41
C LEU A 45 -28.11 -4.18 -8.60
N PRO A 46 -28.46 -5.16 -7.73
CA PRO A 46 -29.56 -5.03 -6.79
C PRO A 46 -29.48 -3.72 -6.00
N ARG A 47 -30.59 -2.98 -5.90
CA ARG A 47 -30.57 -1.68 -5.24
C ARG A 47 -30.60 -1.83 -3.72
N PRO A 48 -29.76 -1.13 -2.94
CA PRO A 48 -29.83 -1.15 -1.47
C PRO A 48 -31.17 -0.61 -0.94
N GLY A 49 -31.86 0.23 -1.71
CA GLY A 49 -33.19 0.73 -1.39
C GLY A 49 -34.35 -0.23 -1.70
N SER A 50 -34.08 -1.36 -2.37
CA SER A 50 -35.10 -2.36 -2.69
C SER A 50 -35.51 -3.18 -1.46
N ARG A 51 -36.67 -3.84 -1.53
CA ARG A 51 -37.12 -4.80 -0.52
C ARG A 51 -36.23 -6.04 -0.60
N ILE A 52 -35.67 -6.47 0.53
CA ILE A 52 -34.71 -7.59 0.55
C ILE A 52 -35.36 -8.96 0.34
N LEU A 53 -36.47 -9.23 1.01
CA LEU A 53 -37.19 -10.50 0.95
C LEU A 53 -38.70 -10.25 0.94
N PRO A 54 -39.48 -11.03 0.17
CA PRO A 54 -40.94 -10.90 0.12
C PRO A 54 -41.64 -11.32 1.42
N GLY A 55 -41.00 -12.13 2.29
CA GLY A 55 -41.54 -12.52 3.60
C GLY A 55 -41.27 -11.53 4.74
N LEU A 56 -40.40 -10.53 4.54
CA LEU A 56 -40.08 -9.51 5.55
C LEU A 56 -40.93 -8.24 5.36
N PRO A 57 -41.16 -7.44 6.42
CA PRO A 57 -41.84 -6.15 6.33
C PRO A 57 -41.34 -5.26 5.19
N ARG A 58 -42.23 -4.46 4.57
CA ARG A 58 -41.91 -3.65 3.39
C ARG A 58 -40.83 -2.58 3.64
N ASP A 59 -40.57 -2.22 4.89
CA ASP A 59 -39.52 -1.30 5.33
C ASP A 59 -38.14 -1.97 5.45
N CYS A 60 -38.06 -3.31 5.43
CA CYS A 60 -36.80 -4.05 5.38
C CYS A 60 -36.12 -3.89 4.01
N ARG A 61 -35.24 -2.89 3.95
CA ARG A 61 -34.39 -2.60 2.78
C ARG A 61 -33.20 -3.55 2.73
N ALA A 62 -32.63 -3.75 1.54
CA ALA A 62 -31.42 -4.55 1.30
C ALA A 62 -30.12 -3.88 1.82
N ILE A 63 -30.18 -3.19 2.97
CA ILE A 63 -29.03 -2.49 3.56
C ILE A 63 -29.17 -2.33 5.08
N PHE A 64 -28.08 -2.56 5.82
CA PHE A 64 -27.95 -2.14 7.21
C PHE A 64 -26.56 -1.59 7.53
N ALA A 65 -26.44 -0.95 8.69
CA ALA A 65 -25.16 -0.45 9.19
C ALA A 65 -24.80 -1.07 10.54
N LEU A 66 -23.53 -1.45 10.71
CA LEU A 66 -23.00 -2.11 11.92
C LEU A 66 -22.85 -1.17 13.12
N ARG A 67 -22.64 0.13 12.87
CA ARG A 67 -22.54 1.17 13.91
C ARG A 67 -23.59 2.25 13.68
N ARG A 68 -24.26 2.64 14.77
CA ARG A 68 -25.19 3.79 14.77
C ARG A 68 -24.66 4.81 15.76
N THR A 69 -24.47 6.05 15.33
CA THR A 69 -24.25 7.17 16.25
C THR A 69 -25.61 7.67 16.74
N ARG A 70 -25.75 7.84 18.05
CA ARG A 70 -26.94 8.43 18.69
C ARG A 70 -26.55 9.71 19.42
N GLY A 71 -27.37 10.75 19.26
CA GLY A 71 -27.25 12.05 19.93
C GLY A 71 -26.72 13.19 19.04
N LEU A 72 -27.32 14.38 19.12
CA LEU A 72 -26.89 15.60 18.40
C LEU A 72 -25.62 16.22 19.01
N TRP A 73 -25.44 16.13 20.33
CA TRP A 73 -24.39 16.85 21.08
C TRP A 73 -23.31 15.94 21.71
N ARG A 74 -23.64 14.68 22.01
CA ARG A 74 -22.70 13.64 22.45
C ARG A 74 -22.92 12.40 21.61
N THR A 75 -21.99 12.11 20.71
CA THR A 75 -22.03 10.93 19.83
C THR A 75 -21.72 9.67 20.63
N ARG A 76 -22.74 9.07 21.25
CA ARG A 76 -22.60 7.70 21.77
C ARG A 76 -22.68 6.73 20.60
N VAL A 77 -21.68 5.86 20.48
CA VAL A 77 -21.65 4.79 19.48
C VAL A 77 -22.48 3.64 20.01
N ASP A 78 -23.65 3.42 19.42
CA ASP A 78 -24.49 2.25 19.67
C ASP A 78 -23.93 1.05 18.90
N ARG A 79 -23.55 0.01 19.65
CA ARG A 79 -22.97 -1.24 19.14
C ARG A 79 -23.97 -2.41 19.16
N ARG A 80 -25.25 -2.16 19.44
CA ARG A 80 -26.30 -3.19 19.38
C ARG A 80 -26.39 -3.79 17.98
N THR A 81 -26.76 -5.07 17.92
CA THR A 81 -26.99 -5.76 16.64
C THR A 81 -28.04 -5.01 15.82
N PRO A 82 -27.81 -4.79 14.51
CA PRO A 82 -28.82 -4.23 13.63
C PRO A 82 -30.07 -5.11 13.60
N GLU A 83 -31.25 -4.49 13.75
CA GLU A 83 -32.53 -5.21 13.75
C GLU A 83 -32.79 -5.99 12.46
N LEU A 84 -32.35 -5.47 11.31
CA LEU A 84 -32.44 -6.19 10.04
C LEU A 84 -31.61 -7.48 10.06
N LEU A 85 -30.44 -7.48 10.70
CA LEU A 85 -29.60 -8.68 10.79
C LEU A 85 -30.31 -9.77 11.60
N ALA A 86 -30.93 -9.41 12.73
CA ALA A 86 -31.73 -10.35 13.52
C ALA A 86 -32.88 -10.96 12.68
N ARG A 87 -33.65 -10.11 11.98
CA ARG A 87 -34.75 -10.57 11.11
C ARG A 87 -34.28 -11.48 9.96
N LEU A 88 -33.10 -11.21 9.38
CA LEU A 88 -32.52 -12.06 8.34
C LEU A 88 -32.06 -13.41 8.90
N VAL A 89 -31.46 -13.43 10.09
CA VAL A 89 -31.07 -14.66 10.79
C VAL A 89 -32.30 -15.53 11.08
N ASP A 90 -33.38 -14.93 11.58
CA ASP A 90 -34.63 -15.64 11.84
C ASP A 90 -35.25 -16.21 10.56
N ALA A 91 -35.24 -15.43 9.46
CA ALA A 91 -35.77 -15.87 8.17
C ALA A 91 -34.97 -17.04 7.57
N VAL A 92 -33.63 -16.96 7.57
CA VAL A 92 -32.76 -18.04 7.06
C VAL A 92 -32.87 -19.31 7.91
N ARG A 93 -33.07 -19.18 9.23
CA ARG A 93 -33.33 -20.32 10.12
C ARG A 93 -34.67 -20.98 9.87
N SER A 94 -35.71 -20.18 9.61
CA SER A 94 -37.08 -20.67 9.40
C SER A 94 -37.29 -21.32 8.03
N SER A 95 -36.38 -21.11 7.07
CA SER A 95 -36.53 -21.60 5.69
C SER A 95 -35.21 -22.19 5.18
N PRO A 96 -35.05 -23.53 5.16
CA PRO A 96 -33.80 -24.18 4.74
C PRO A 96 -33.32 -23.86 3.32
N ALA A 97 -34.23 -23.54 2.41
CA ALA A 97 -33.90 -23.17 1.03
C ALA A 97 -33.45 -21.70 0.87
N LEU A 98 -33.63 -20.87 1.90
CA LEU A 98 -33.29 -19.45 1.83
C LEU A 98 -31.84 -19.21 2.23
N ASP A 99 -31.08 -18.51 1.40
CA ASP A 99 -29.77 -17.96 1.77
C ASP A 99 -29.67 -16.51 1.31
N VAL A 100 -28.88 -15.70 2.01
CA VAL A 100 -28.72 -14.27 1.76
C VAL A 100 -27.24 -13.93 1.80
N ASP A 101 -26.76 -13.25 0.77
CA ASP A 101 -25.37 -12.82 0.70
C ASP A 101 -25.21 -11.45 1.39
N LEU A 102 -24.42 -11.42 2.45
CA LEU A 102 -24.02 -10.19 3.12
C LEU A 102 -22.78 -9.63 2.42
N VAL A 103 -22.92 -8.45 1.81
CA VAL A 103 -21.83 -7.78 1.08
C VAL A 103 -21.33 -6.59 1.91
N PRO A 104 -20.14 -6.65 2.53
CA PRO A 104 -19.54 -5.50 3.19
C PRO A 104 -19.28 -4.40 2.17
N VAL A 105 -19.67 -3.16 2.49
CA VAL A 105 -19.46 -2.01 1.63
C VAL A 105 -18.82 -0.88 2.40
N ASP A 106 -17.71 -0.38 1.87
CA ASP A 106 -17.08 0.85 2.31
C ASP A 106 -17.12 1.91 1.20
N VAL A 107 -17.43 3.15 1.59
CA VAL A 107 -17.42 4.31 0.69
C VAL A 107 -16.34 5.27 1.18
N TYR A 108 -15.31 5.45 0.36
CA TYR A 108 -14.16 6.28 0.72
C TYR A 108 -14.24 7.64 0.03
N TRP A 109 -14.30 8.70 0.85
CA TRP A 109 -14.40 10.08 0.38
C TRP A 109 -13.00 10.71 0.34
N GLY A 110 -12.28 10.47 -0.76
CA GLY A 110 -10.96 11.06 -0.95
C GLY A 110 -9.88 10.52 -0.02
N ARG A 111 -9.93 9.24 0.37
CA ARG A 111 -8.84 8.37 0.91
C ARG A 111 -7.95 8.96 2.02
N ALA A 112 -8.41 9.97 2.77
CA ALA A 112 -7.66 10.57 3.87
C ALA A 112 -8.05 9.94 5.22
N PRO A 113 -7.09 9.39 6.00
CA PRO A 113 -7.39 8.55 7.19
C PRO A 113 -8.10 9.23 8.35
N GLN A 114 -8.06 10.57 8.45
CA GLN A 114 -8.64 11.32 9.58
C GLN A 114 -9.66 12.39 9.21
N LYS A 115 -9.81 12.76 7.94
CA LYS A 115 -10.51 14.01 7.59
C LYS A 115 -11.94 13.85 7.10
N GLU A 116 -12.46 12.63 6.98
CA GLU A 116 -13.86 12.40 6.57
C GLU A 116 -14.82 13.22 7.45
N ALA A 117 -14.74 13.11 8.79
CA ALA A 117 -15.61 13.88 9.70
C ALA A 117 -15.47 15.41 9.59
N SER A 118 -14.27 15.93 9.35
CA SER A 118 -14.02 17.38 9.20
C SER A 118 -14.48 17.92 7.86
N TRP A 119 -14.40 17.12 6.79
CA TRP A 119 -14.94 17.45 5.47
C TRP A 119 -16.46 17.46 5.46
N PHE A 120 -17.10 16.51 6.16
CA PHE A 120 -18.55 16.54 6.34
C PHE A 120 -18.99 17.75 7.14
N ARG A 121 -18.28 18.11 8.23
CA ARG A 121 -18.52 19.39 8.92
C ARG A 121 -18.33 20.61 8.02
N LEU A 122 -17.41 20.59 7.06
CA LEU A 122 -17.22 21.71 6.10
C LEU A 122 -18.33 21.80 5.04
N LEU A 123 -19.00 20.69 4.71
CA LEU A 123 -20.15 20.66 3.80
C LEU A 123 -21.48 21.00 4.52
N PHE A 124 -21.58 20.68 5.81
CA PHE A 124 -22.75 20.93 6.67
C PHE A 124 -22.60 22.11 7.64
N ALA A 125 -21.47 22.81 7.65
CA ALA A 125 -21.33 24.07 8.37
C ALA A 125 -22.11 25.14 7.60
N GLU A 126 -23.39 25.29 7.95
CA GLU A 126 -24.30 26.30 7.37
C GLU A 126 -23.90 27.73 7.69
N ASN A 127 -22.98 27.95 8.65
CA ASN A 127 -22.50 29.28 8.96
C ASN A 127 -21.05 29.38 8.52
N TRP A 128 -20.82 30.02 7.37
CA TRP A 128 -19.77 31.02 7.11
C TRP A 128 -20.05 31.62 5.73
N GLY A 129 -20.57 32.84 5.75
CA GLY A 129 -21.02 33.57 4.57
C GLY A 129 -19.91 33.81 3.55
N ILE A 130 -20.33 33.82 2.28
CA ILE A 130 -19.70 34.48 1.12
C ILE A 130 -18.65 33.68 0.29
N ALA A 131 -18.31 32.42 0.61
CA ALA A 131 -17.45 31.59 -0.28
C ALA A 131 -18.17 30.44 -1.04
N SER A 132 -19.45 30.60 -1.41
CA SER A 132 -20.40 29.47 -1.48
C SER A 132 -20.66 28.76 -2.84
N ARG A 133 -20.25 29.27 -4.01
CA ARG A 133 -20.60 28.62 -5.30
C ARG A 133 -19.40 28.12 -6.11
N VAL A 134 -18.39 28.96 -6.35
CA VAL A 134 -17.20 28.56 -7.13
C VAL A 134 -16.36 27.52 -6.41
N ARG A 135 -16.19 27.63 -5.08
CA ARG A 135 -15.50 26.60 -4.28
C ARG A 135 -16.30 25.30 -4.18
N ARG A 136 -17.63 25.37 -4.14
CA ARG A 136 -18.53 24.20 -4.10
C ARG A 136 -18.57 23.49 -5.46
N LEU A 137 -18.60 24.24 -6.56
CA LEU A 137 -18.45 23.77 -7.94
C LEU A 137 -17.06 23.17 -8.18
N LEU A 138 -15.98 23.83 -7.73
CA LEU A 138 -14.61 23.29 -7.76
C LEU A 138 -14.47 22.06 -6.86
N THR A 139 -15.15 22.00 -5.72
CA THR A 139 -15.13 20.82 -4.84
C THR A 139 -15.84 19.63 -5.49
N VAL A 140 -16.95 19.86 -6.19
CA VAL A 140 -17.66 18.81 -6.97
C VAL A 140 -16.87 18.41 -8.22
N LEU A 141 -16.27 19.36 -8.94
CA LEU A 141 -15.42 19.12 -10.12
C LEU A 141 -14.09 18.41 -9.78
N VAL A 142 -13.47 18.76 -8.65
CA VAL A 142 -12.20 18.20 -8.20
C VAL A 142 -12.40 16.87 -7.46
N ASN A 143 -13.48 16.69 -6.67
CA ASN A 143 -13.66 15.52 -5.81
C ASN A 143 -14.72 14.50 -6.29
N GLY A 144 -15.61 14.84 -7.23
CA GLY A 144 -16.65 13.93 -7.71
C GLY A 144 -16.12 12.72 -8.51
N ARG A 145 -14.83 12.72 -8.86
CA ARG A 145 -14.09 11.63 -9.52
C ARG A 145 -13.25 10.77 -8.57
N ALA A 146 -13.22 11.10 -7.27
CA ALA A 146 -12.30 10.47 -6.30
C ALA A 146 -13.04 9.71 -5.18
N VAL A 147 -14.31 9.36 -5.40
CA VAL A 147 -15.03 8.46 -4.51
C VAL A 147 -14.83 7.04 -4.97
N LEU A 148 -14.38 6.23 -4.03
CA LEU A 148 -14.13 4.82 -4.22
C LEU A 148 -15.17 4.05 -3.42
N VAL A 149 -15.89 3.16 -4.09
CA VAL A 149 -16.81 2.21 -3.46
C VAL A 149 -16.14 0.85 -3.51
N GLU A 150 -15.92 0.27 -2.35
CA GLU A 150 -15.38 -1.07 -2.22
C GLU A 150 -16.52 -2.02 -1.90
N LEU A 151 -16.74 -2.99 -2.78
CA LEU A 151 -17.70 -4.06 -2.62
C LEU A 151 -16.92 -5.30 -2.18
N GLY A 152 -17.04 -5.67 -0.92
CA GLY A 152 -16.35 -6.84 -0.36
C GLY A 152 -16.92 -8.15 -0.88
N GLU A 153 -16.22 -9.24 -0.56
CA GLU A 153 -16.67 -10.60 -0.87
C GLU A 153 -18.07 -10.88 -0.28
N PRO A 154 -19.01 -11.44 -1.07
CA PRO A 154 -20.31 -11.85 -0.56
C PRO A 154 -20.16 -12.99 0.44
N LEU A 155 -20.73 -12.80 1.63
CA LEU A 155 -20.71 -13.80 2.69
C LEU A 155 -22.09 -14.44 2.81
N SER A 156 -22.18 -15.76 2.56
CA SER A 156 -23.40 -16.53 2.79
C SER A 156 -23.81 -16.46 4.27
N LEU A 157 -24.99 -15.92 4.54
CA LEU A 157 -25.54 -15.86 5.88
C LEU A 157 -25.76 -17.28 6.44
N ARG A 158 -26.20 -18.23 5.60
CA ARG A 158 -26.37 -19.63 6.01
C ARG A 158 -25.06 -20.26 6.47
N ALA A 159 -23.99 -20.14 5.68
CA ALA A 159 -22.67 -20.66 6.04
C ALA A 159 -22.14 -20.06 7.37
N LEU A 160 -22.46 -18.79 7.64
CA LEU A 160 -22.09 -18.13 8.90
C LEU A 160 -22.90 -18.62 10.12
N LEU A 161 -24.04 -19.27 9.90
CA LEU A 161 -24.93 -19.79 10.94
C LEU A 161 -24.64 -21.25 11.33
N GLU A 162 -23.88 -21.98 10.53
CA GLU A 162 -23.49 -23.37 10.80
C GLU A 162 -22.62 -23.47 12.08
N GLY A 163 -22.93 -24.47 12.93
CA GLY A 163 -22.09 -24.82 14.10
C GLY A 163 -22.40 -24.12 15.42
N HIS A 164 -23.48 -23.32 15.56
CA HIS A 164 -23.84 -22.73 16.86
C HIS A 164 -25.36 -22.75 17.16
N PRO A 165 -25.78 -23.12 18.38
CA PRO A 165 -27.21 -23.24 18.69
C PRO A 165 -27.88 -21.91 19.06
N GLU A 166 -27.20 -20.96 19.72
CA GLU A 166 -27.85 -19.77 20.31
C GLU A 166 -27.97 -18.54 19.36
N PRO A 167 -29.18 -18.05 19.03
CA PRO A 167 -29.40 -17.00 18.02
C PRO A 167 -28.73 -15.65 18.35
N ARG A 168 -28.88 -15.15 19.57
CA ARG A 168 -28.34 -13.83 19.98
C ARG A 168 -26.82 -13.81 20.06
N ALA A 169 -26.18 -14.95 20.33
CA ALA A 169 -24.73 -15.07 20.33
C ALA A 169 -24.17 -15.06 18.89
N GLN A 170 -24.85 -15.74 17.97
CA GLN A 170 -24.50 -15.76 16.56
C GLN A 170 -24.57 -14.39 15.89
N GLU A 171 -25.67 -13.66 16.09
CA GLU A 171 -25.82 -12.28 15.59
C GLU A 171 -24.63 -11.39 15.99
N ARG A 172 -24.24 -11.46 17.27
CA ARG A 172 -23.12 -10.70 17.82
C ARG A 172 -21.80 -11.14 17.21
N ARG A 173 -21.62 -12.44 16.94
CA ARG A 173 -20.45 -13.00 16.26
C ARG A 173 -20.36 -12.51 14.82
N ILE A 174 -21.44 -12.63 14.03
CA ILE A 174 -21.52 -12.17 12.64
C ILE A 174 -21.21 -10.67 12.57
N ALA A 175 -21.87 -9.86 13.40
CA ALA A 175 -21.62 -8.42 13.45
C ALA A 175 -20.17 -8.09 13.87
N ARG A 176 -19.54 -8.91 14.73
CA ARG A 176 -18.14 -8.74 15.14
C ARG A 176 -17.18 -9.12 14.00
N LEU A 177 -17.45 -10.21 13.28
CA LEU A 177 -16.68 -10.67 12.14
C LEU A 177 -16.68 -9.61 11.03
N LEU A 178 -17.87 -9.15 10.63
CA LEU A 178 -18.04 -8.08 9.63
C LEU A 178 -17.31 -6.80 10.06
N ARG A 179 -17.45 -6.38 11.33
CA ARG A 179 -16.73 -5.22 11.87
C ARG A 179 -15.21 -5.37 11.80
N SER A 180 -14.70 -6.57 12.06
CA SER A 180 -13.27 -6.86 12.04
C SER A 180 -12.72 -6.85 10.61
N GLN A 181 -13.42 -7.48 9.67
CA GLN A 181 -13.06 -7.50 8.25
C GLN A 181 -13.05 -6.10 7.64
N MET A 182 -14.16 -5.35 7.78
CA MET A 182 -14.25 -3.97 7.28
C MET A 182 -13.19 -3.05 7.91
N HIS A 183 -12.82 -3.29 9.17
CA HIS A 183 -11.74 -2.53 9.80
C HIS A 183 -10.38 -2.84 9.16
N ARG A 184 -10.08 -4.11 8.86
CA ARG A 184 -8.84 -4.51 8.17
C ARG A 184 -8.78 -3.91 6.77
N GLN A 185 -9.86 -4.02 6.00
CA GLN A 185 -9.98 -3.43 4.65
C GLN A 185 -9.76 -1.93 4.67
N ARG A 186 -10.44 -1.21 5.58
CA ARG A 186 -10.26 0.23 5.75
C ARG A 186 -8.81 0.61 6.09
N VAL A 187 -8.13 -0.16 6.95
CA VAL A 187 -6.72 0.09 7.30
C VAL A 187 -5.81 -0.16 6.10
N ALA A 188 -6.03 -1.20 5.30
CA ALA A 188 -5.27 -1.44 4.07
C ALA A 188 -5.46 -0.31 3.04
N ARG A 189 -6.69 0.22 2.94
CA ARG A 189 -7.07 1.21 1.93
C ARG A 189 -6.64 2.63 2.26
N ILE A 190 -6.91 3.05 3.49
CA ILE A 190 -6.69 4.44 3.92
C ILE A 190 -5.38 4.59 4.71
N GLY A 191 -4.83 3.47 5.19
CA GLY A 191 -3.71 3.44 6.12
C GLY A 191 -4.20 3.54 7.58
N PRO A 192 -3.34 3.20 8.54
CA PRO A 192 -3.65 3.38 9.96
C PRO A 192 -3.69 4.87 10.31
N ASP A 193 -4.15 5.16 11.53
CA ASP A 193 -4.32 6.52 12.00
C ASP A 193 -3.00 7.32 11.94
N LEU A 194 -3.00 8.42 11.19
CA LEU A 194 -1.80 9.23 11.00
C LEU A 194 -1.52 10.05 12.25
N SER A 195 -0.65 9.54 13.10
CA SER A 195 -0.05 10.35 14.15
C SER A 195 0.79 11.47 13.50
N HIS A 196 0.59 12.70 13.94
CA HIS A 196 1.46 13.81 13.53
C HIS A 196 2.93 13.43 13.79
N ARG A 197 3.85 13.86 12.90
CA ARG A 197 5.30 13.63 13.03
C ARG A 197 5.82 13.88 14.44
N ARG A 198 5.32 14.93 15.10
CA ARG A 198 5.65 15.27 16.50
C ARG A 198 5.32 14.13 17.47
N THR A 199 4.14 13.53 17.35
CA THR A 199 3.70 12.42 18.20
C THR A 199 4.59 11.19 18.06
N ILE A 200 4.96 10.83 16.82
CA ILE A 200 5.86 9.69 16.58
C ILE A 200 7.24 9.98 17.16
N VAL A 201 7.80 11.16 16.90
CA VAL A 201 9.09 11.58 17.47
C VAL A 201 9.06 11.53 19.00
N THR A 202 8.03 12.09 19.63
CA THR A 202 7.88 12.06 21.10
C THR A 202 7.77 10.63 21.63
N GLN A 203 7.05 9.74 20.95
CA GLN A 203 6.98 8.33 21.35
C GLN A 203 8.34 7.64 21.27
N VAL A 204 9.09 7.82 20.16
CA VAL A 204 10.42 7.22 19.97
C VAL A 204 11.37 7.64 21.09
N LEU A 205 11.41 8.94 21.40
CA LEU A 205 12.25 9.49 22.48
C LEU A 205 11.87 9.00 23.89
N ARG A 206 10.63 8.55 24.08
CA ARG A 206 10.15 8.01 25.37
C ARG A 206 10.49 6.54 25.57
N THR A 207 10.95 5.82 24.54
CA THR A 207 11.28 4.40 24.65
C THR A 207 12.47 4.17 25.60
N ARG A 208 12.45 3.05 26.34
CA ARG A 208 13.54 2.67 27.26
C ARG A 208 14.89 2.58 26.55
N ALA A 209 14.93 1.95 25.37
CA ALA A 209 16.15 1.82 24.58
C ALA A 209 16.76 3.18 24.17
N VAL A 210 15.95 4.14 23.72
CA VAL A 210 16.47 5.48 23.37
C VAL A 210 16.96 6.20 24.62
N ARG A 211 16.26 6.09 25.75
CA ARG A 211 16.73 6.67 27.02
C ARG A 211 18.05 6.06 27.49
N ALA A 212 18.22 4.74 27.34
CA ALA A 212 19.47 4.06 27.65
C ALA A 212 20.60 4.50 26.71
N ALA A 213 20.34 4.60 25.40
CA ALA A 213 21.31 5.10 24.43
C ALA A 213 21.70 6.57 24.68
N VAL A 214 20.76 7.40 25.15
CA VAL A 214 21.05 8.78 25.58
C VAL A 214 21.99 8.80 26.79
N LEU A 215 21.77 7.93 27.79
CA LEU A 215 22.67 7.82 28.94
C LEU A 215 24.06 7.33 28.55
N GLN A 216 24.14 6.38 27.61
CA GLN A 216 25.40 5.90 27.03
C GLN A 216 26.14 7.06 26.33
N GLU A 217 25.44 7.81 25.47
CA GLU A 217 26.00 8.95 24.75
C GLU A 217 26.53 10.04 25.71
N MET A 218 25.80 10.29 26.81
CA MET A 218 26.24 11.21 27.87
C MET A 218 27.58 10.78 28.48
N ARG A 219 27.76 9.48 28.74
CA ARG A 219 29.00 8.92 29.32
C ARG A 219 30.16 8.98 28.34
N GLU A 220 29.93 8.52 27.10
CA GLU A 220 30.97 8.41 26.07
C GLU A 220 31.45 9.79 25.59
N ARG A 221 30.54 10.74 25.38
CA ARG A 221 30.86 12.07 24.85
C ARG A 221 30.96 13.17 25.91
N LYS A 222 30.74 12.84 27.18
CA LYS A 222 30.76 13.78 28.32
C LYS A 222 29.84 15.00 28.10
N VAL A 223 28.67 14.78 27.51
CA VAL A 223 27.67 15.83 27.25
C VAL A 223 26.56 15.84 28.29
N THR A 224 25.91 16.99 28.48
CA THR A 224 24.77 17.10 29.38
C THR A 224 23.56 16.30 28.88
N ARG A 225 22.67 15.90 29.80
CA ARG A 225 21.41 15.23 29.45
C ARG A 225 20.57 16.01 28.44
N ARG A 226 20.52 17.33 28.57
CA ARG A 226 19.79 18.21 27.65
C ARG A 226 20.35 18.13 26.24
N GLN A 227 21.68 18.21 26.10
CA GLN A 227 22.35 18.11 24.80
C GLN A 227 22.12 16.74 24.14
N ALA A 228 22.26 15.65 24.89
CA ALA A 228 22.04 14.30 24.37
C ALA A 228 20.58 14.05 23.95
N LEU A 229 19.59 14.56 24.72
CA LEU A 229 18.18 14.49 24.35
C LEU A 229 17.86 15.34 23.10
N GLU A 230 18.42 16.53 22.98
CA GLU A 230 18.24 17.38 21.79
C GLU A 230 18.89 16.75 20.55
N LEU A 231 20.03 16.07 20.71
CA LEU A 231 20.65 15.29 19.65
C LEU A 231 19.76 14.12 19.21
N ALA A 232 19.23 13.34 20.17
CA ALA A 232 18.31 12.24 19.89
C ALA A 232 17.04 12.75 19.17
N ARG A 233 16.52 13.91 19.59
CA ARG A 233 15.38 14.57 18.95
C ARG A 233 15.73 15.00 17.53
N THR A 234 16.90 15.59 17.32
CA THR A 234 17.39 15.98 16.00
C THR A 234 17.46 14.77 15.07
N TYR A 235 17.98 13.64 15.56
CA TYR A 235 17.98 12.38 14.79
C TYR A 235 16.57 11.88 14.48
N ALA A 236 15.67 11.87 15.47
CA ALA A 236 14.30 11.44 15.26
C ALA A 236 13.56 12.34 14.25
N GLU A 237 13.78 13.66 14.31
CA GLU A 237 13.25 14.61 13.33
C GLU A 237 13.89 14.41 11.95
N GLU A 238 15.22 14.25 11.86
CA GLU A 238 15.94 13.96 10.61
C GLU A 238 15.36 12.75 9.91
N ILE A 239 15.06 11.69 10.66
CA ILE A 239 14.49 10.45 10.12
C ILE A 239 13.03 10.66 9.72
N ALA A 240 12.20 11.23 10.59
CA ALA A 240 10.75 11.09 10.49
C ALA A 240 10.09 11.69 9.24
N ALA A 241 9.23 10.90 8.60
CA ALA A 241 8.28 11.34 7.57
C ALA A 241 7.23 12.32 8.14
N ASN A 242 6.56 13.06 7.25
CA ASN A 242 5.50 14.00 7.59
C ASN A 242 4.34 13.87 6.59
N TYR A 243 3.77 12.68 6.51
CA TYR A 243 2.77 12.30 5.52
C TYR A 243 1.61 13.30 5.41
N SER A 244 1.20 13.59 4.18
CA SER A 244 0.09 14.50 3.90
C SER A 244 -0.76 13.98 2.74
N HIS A 245 -1.93 13.42 3.06
CA HIS A 245 -2.86 12.90 2.05
C HIS A 245 -3.24 13.94 0.96
N PRO A 246 -3.54 15.22 1.29
CA PRO A 246 -3.82 16.23 0.25
C PRO A 246 -2.65 16.42 -0.73
N PHE A 247 -1.41 16.33 -0.24
CA PHE A 247 -0.22 16.41 -1.07
C PHE A 247 -0.08 15.18 -1.97
N VAL A 248 -0.27 13.98 -1.43
CA VAL A 248 -0.24 12.72 -2.21
C VAL A 248 -1.24 12.77 -3.36
N ARG A 249 -2.46 13.21 -3.09
CA ARG A 249 -3.49 13.35 -4.12
C ARG A 249 -3.14 14.37 -5.20
N PHE A 250 -2.61 15.53 -4.79
CA PHE A 250 -2.13 16.52 -5.74
C PHE A 250 -1.00 15.95 -6.63
N MET A 251 -0.08 15.21 -6.02
CA MET A 251 1.00 14.53 -6.73
C MET A 251 0.49 13.43 -7.66
N GLU A 252 -0.53 12.64 -7.29
CA GLU A 252 -1.13 11.64 -8.19
C GLU A 252 -1.60 12.27 -9.51
N THR A 253 -2.21 13.45 -9.45
CA THR A 253 -2.71 14.12 -10.64
C THR A 253 -1.57 14.67 -11.50
N ILE A 254 -0.48 15.13 -10.88
CA ILE A 254 0.74 15.52 -11.61
C ILE A 254 1.41 14.30 -12.24
N LEU A 255 1.61 13.24 -11.45
CA LEU A 255 2.27 12.02 -11.88
C LEU A 255 1.51 11.33 -13.00
N THR A 256 0.17 11.26 -12.94
CA THR A 256 -0.65 10.74 -14.05
C THR A 256 -0.36 11.47 -15.36
N ARG A 257 -0.22 12.80 -15.33
CA ARG A 257 0.14 13.57 -16.53
C ARG A 257 1.56 13.31 -16.97
N VAL A 258 2.50 13.17 -16.05
CA VAL A 258 3.91 12.85 -16.37
C VAL A 258 3.98 11.48 -17.03
N TRP A 259 3.36 10.48 -16.43
CA TRP A 259 3.35 9.10 -16.93
C TRP A 259 2.71 9.02 -18.31
N ASN A 260 1.55 9.63 -18.54
CA ASN A 260 0.87 9.56 -19.84
C ASN A 260 1.46 10.49 -20.92
N ARG A 261 2.33 11.44 -20.54
CA ARG A 261 2.99 12.34 -21.51
C ARG A 261 4.35 11.81 -21.93
N LEU A 262 5.07 11.19 -20.99
CA LEU A 262 6.41 10.66 -21.23
C LEU A 262 6.35 9.21 -21.71
N TYR A 263 5.49 8.41 -21.09
CA TYR A 263 5.25 7.00 -21.40
C TYR A 263 3.81 6.84 -21.92
N ASP A 264 3.51 5.69 -22.49
CA ASP A 264 2.16 5.32 -22.94
C ASP A 264 1.28 4.80 -21.77
N GLY A 265 1.73 5.04 -20.52
CA GLY A 265 1.04 4.68 -19.29
C GLY A 265 1.89 3.81 -18.35
N VAL A 266 1.29 3.46 -17.21
CA VAL A 266 1.85 2.51 -16.24
C VAL A 266 0.96 1.28 -16.22
N LEU A 267 1.51 0.15 -16.65
CA LEU A 267 0.88 -1.16 -16.58
C LEU A 267 1.24 -1.81 -15.26
N PHE A 268 0.22 -2.11 -14.45
CA PHE A 268 0.39 -2.69 -13.12
C PHE A 268 -0.11 -4.13 -13.12
N GLY A 269 0.81 -5.08 -13.05
CA GLY A 269 0.52 -6.52 -13.03
C GLY A 269 0.47 -7.08 -11.62
N HIS A 270 -0.26 -8.19 -11.46
CA HIS A 270 -0.43 -8.93 -10.21
C HIS A 270 -1.05 -8.09 -9.07
N VAL A 271 -2.17 -7.42 -9.38
CA VAL A 271 -2.90 -6.60 -8.38
C VAL A 271 -3.50 -7.48 -7.28
N GLU A 272 -3.93 -8.68 -7.66
CA GLU A 272 -4.51 -9.72 -6.80
C GLU A 272 -3.64 -9.99 -5.57
N THR A 273 -2.32 -9.97 -5.74
CA THR A 273 -1.34 -10.12 -4.67
C THR A 273 -1.55 -9.10 -3.54
N LEU A 274 -1.96 -7.86 -3.84
CA LEU A 274 -2.28 -6.86 -2.81
C LEU A 274 -3.55 -7.20 -2.04
N GLY A 275 -4.55 -7.78 -2.71
CA GLY A 275 -5.77 -8.23 -2.06
C GLY A 275 -5.48 -9.32 -1.01
N GLU A 276 -4.62 -10.28 -1.37
CA GLU A 276 -4.24 -11.40 -0.52
C GLU A 276 -3.41 -10.98 0.69
N VAL A 277 -2.46 -10.06 0.50
CA VAL A 277 -1.48 -9.74 1.56
C VAL A 277 -1.80 -8.48 2.37
N ALA A 278 -2.62 -7.55 1.86
CA ALA A 278 -2.83 -6.28 2.55
C ALA A 278 -3.74 -6.39 3.79
N GLU A 279 -4.60 -7.41 3.86
CA GLU A 279 -5.46 -7.61 5.01
C GLU A 279 -4.67 -8.19 6.20
N GLY A 280 -4.59 -7.45 7.31
CA GLY A 280 -4.02 -7.94 8.57
C GLY A 280 -2.49 -7.88 8.67
N ASN A 281 -1.77 -7.95 7.56
CA ASN A 281 -0.30 -7.92 7.55
C ASN A 281 0.28 -6.49 7.50
N GLU A 282 1.56 -6.39 7.86
CA GLU A 282 2.43 -5.25 7.60
C GLU A 282 3.23 -5.53 6.31
N ILE A 283 3.01 -4.72 5.28
CA ILE A 283 3.65 -4.91 3.97
C ILE A 283 4.98 -4.16 3.90
N VAL A 284 6.03 -4.87 3.50
CA VAL A 284 7.32 -4.27 3.15
C VAL A 284 7.58 -4.48 1.67
N TYR A 285 7.37 -3.44 0.87
CA TYR A 285 7.70 -3.44 -0.55
C TYR A 285 9.21 -3.37 -0.74
N VAL A 286 9.74 -4.30 -1.52
CA VAL A 286 11.17 -4.42 -1.81
C VAL A 286 11.38 -4.38 -3.33
N PRO A 287 11.33 -3.17 -3.92
CA PRO A 287 11.51 -2.99 -5.35
C PRO A 287 12.97 -3.14 -5.80
N CYS A 288 13.14 -3.52 -7.07
CA CYS A 288 14.39 -3.26 -7.78
C CYS A 288 14.58 -1.77 -8.03
N HIS A 289 15.82 -1.34 -8.26
CA HIS A 289 16.14 0.07 -8.52
C HIS A 289 16.81 0.28 -9.89
N ARG A 290 16.13 0.99 -10.80
CA ARG A 290 16.58 1.26 -12.16
C ARG A 290 16.58 2.75 -12.52
N SER A 291 15.67 3.55 -11.95
CA SER A 291 15.55 4.99 -12.26
C SER A 291 15.32 5.81 -10.99
N HIS A 292 15.66 7.11 -11.04
CA HIS A 292 15.24 8.05 -10.01
C HIS A 292 13.72 8.27 -9.97
N MET A 293 12.98 7.81 -10.97
CA MET A 293 11.53 7.87 -10.95
C MET A 293 10.88 6.73 -10.15
N ASP A 294 11.63 5.67 -9.84
CA ASP A 294 11.13 4.50 -9.09
C ASP A 294 10.50 4.90 -7.75
N TYR A 295 11.11 5.85 -7.04
CA TYR A 295 10.62 6.41 -5.77
C TYR A 295 9.20 6.98 -5.87
N LEU A 296 8.79 7.44 -7.06
CA LEU A 296 7.46 8.00 -7.30
C LEU A 296 6.53 6.96 -7.94
N LEU A 297 7.09 6.02 -8.69
CA LEU A 297 6.36 5.04 -9.47
C LEU A 297 5.54 4.08 -8.60
N LEU A 298 6.15 3.45 -7.58
CA LEU A 298 5.42 2.50 -6.74
C LEU A 298 4.31 3.19 -5.95
N SER A 299 4.64 4.31 -5.29
CA SER A 299 3.66 5.12 -4.58
C SER A 299 2.50 5.56 -5.49
N TYR A 300 2.80 5.95 -6.73
CA TYR A 300 1.77 6.26 -7.73
C TYR A 300 0.90 5.05 -8.05
N ALA A 301 1.51 3.90 -8.36
CA ALA A 301 0.81 2.70 -8.77
C ALA A 301 -0.07 2.13 -7.66
N ILE A 302 0.47 1.99 -6.44
CA ILE A 302 -0.26 1.54 -5.24
C ILE A 302 -1.45 2.48 -4.94
N TYR A 303 -1.20 3.80 -5.02
CA TYR A 303 -2.27 4.77 -4.81
C TYR A 303 -3.34 4.68 -5.90
N ARG A 304 -2.97 4.46 -7.17
CA ARG A 304 -3.95 4.26 -8.26
C ARG A 304 -4.79 2.99 -8.05
N GLN A 305 -4.21 1.94 -7.48
CA GLN A 305 -4.96 0.73 -7.11
C GLN A 305 -5.86 0.91 -5.89
N GLY A 306 -5.68 1.99 -5.14
CA GLY A 306 -6.56 2.42 -4.05
C GLY A 306 -6.04 2.18 -2.65
N TYR A 307 -4.83 1.65 -2.52
CA TYR A 307 -4.20 1.37 -1.24
C TYR A 307 -3.47 2.60 -0.68
N ALA A 308 -3.15 2.57 0.61
CA ALA A 308 -2.28 3.56 1.22
C ALA A 308 -0.88 3.46 0.62
N ILE A 309 -0.26 4.61 0.35
CA ILE A 309 1.12 4.61 -0.15
C ILE A 309 2.11 4.21 0.95
N PRO A 310 3.23 3.58 0.58
CA PRO A 310 4.23 3.20 1.54
C PRO A 310 5.04 4.38 2.10
N HIS A 311 5.59 4.18 3.29
CA HIS A 311 6.65 5.02 3.83
C HIS A 311 7.98 4.61 3.19
N ILE A 312 8.59 5.53 2.46
CA ILE A 312 9.75 5.24 1.62
C ILE A 312 11.03 5.52 2.40
N ALA A 313 11.90 4.53 2.51
CA ALA A 313 13.24 4.72 3.05
C ALA A 313 14.12 5.41 2.00
N ALA A 314 14.44 6.68 2.23
CA ALA A 314 15.21 7.51 1.30
C ALA A 314 16.60 7.84 1.86
N GLY A 315 17.63 7.77 1.02
CA GLY A 315 18.96 8.24 1.39
C GLY A 315 18.94 9.74 1.72
N ILE A 316 19.68 10.16 2.75
CA ILE A 316 19.75 11.56 3.19
C ILE A 316 20.25 12.52 2.10
N ASN A 317 20.95 12.02 1.08
CA ASN A 317 21.35 12.77 -0.10
C ASN A 317 20.17 13.34 -0.91
N LEU A 318 18.96 12.79 -0.73
CA LEU A 318 17.73 13.30 -1.35
C LEU A 318 17.03 14.36 -0.47
N ASN A 319 17.48 14.59 0.77
CA ASN A 319 16.91 15.58 1.69
C ASN A 319 17.43 16.99 1.38
N LEU A 320 17.25 17.45 0.14
CA LEU A 320 17.66 18.80 -0.28
C LEU A 320 16.73 19.86 0.36
N PRO A 321 17.22 21.12 0.54
CA PRO A 321 16.37 22.23 0.96
C PRO A 321 15.12 22.30 0.07
N VAL A 322 13.96 22.53 0.69
CA VAL A 322 12.63 22.54 0.04
C VAL A 322 12.15 21.16 -0.44
N VAL A 323 12.91 20.44 -1.28
CA VAL A 323 12.50 19.15 -1.87
C VAL A 323 12.28 18.10 -0.78
N GLY A 324 13.17 18.00 0.19
CA GLY A 324 13.06 17.07 1.31
C GLY A 324 11.75 17.26 2.09
N ARG A 325 11.26 18.50 2.23
CA ARG A 325 9.97 18.78 2.91
C ARG A 325 8.78 18.17 2.16
N TYR A 326 8.81 18.17 0.83
CA TYR A 326 7.77 17.59 -0.01
C TYR A 326 7.88 16.06 -0.08
N LEU A 327 9.08 15.50 -0.16
CA LEU A 327 9.29 14.06 -0.07
C LEU A 327 8.76 13.49 1.25
N ARG A 328 8.98 14.17 2.37
CA ARG A 328 8.38 13.78 3.68
C ARG A 328 6.86 13.77 3.65
N LYS A 329 6.24 14.70 2.90
CA LYS A 329 4.78 14.73 2.70
C LYS A 329 4.27 13.56 1.89
N GLY A 330 5.10 13.03 0.98
CA GLY A 330 4.86 11.79 0.25
C GLY A 330 5.18 10.52 1.03
N GLY A 331 5.56 10.59 2.30
CA GLY A 331 5.88 9.40 3.12
C GLY A 331 7.36 9.06 3.24
N ALA A 332 8.27 9.84 2.62
CA ALA A 332 9.70 9.57 2.73
C ALA A 332 10.23 9.81 4.16
N PHE A 333 10.92 8.81 4.71
CA PHE A 333 11.75 8.93 5.90
C PHE A 333 13.22 8.75 5.51
N PHE A 334 14.11 9.51 6.14
CA PHE A 334 15.50 9.58 5.69
C PHE A 334 16.44 8.74 6.54
N LEU A 335 17.37 8.07 5.86
CA LEU A 335 18.47 7.36 6.50
C LEU A 335 19.83 7.83 6.00
N ARG A 336 20.82 7.80 6.90
CA ARG A 336 22.22 8.04 6.57
C ARG A 336 22.80 6.87 5.80
N ARG A 337 23.87 7.11 5.03
CA ARG A 337 24.57 6.07 4.26
C ARG A 337 25.30 5.05 5.15
N SER A 338 25.76 5.49 6.32
CA SER A 338 26.48 4.68 7.30
C SER A 338 26.00 5.04 8.70
N PHE A 339 25.85 4.01 9.52
CA PHE A 339 25.46 4.13 10.94
C PHE A 339 26.66 3.86 11.86
N ARG A 340 27.84 3.55 11.29
CA ARG A 340 29.04 3.19 12.05
C ARG A 340 29.45 4.32 13.01
N GLY A 341 29.77 3.95 14.25
CA GLY A 341 30.21 4.88 15.29
C GLY A 341 29.11 5.80 15.83
N ASN A 342 27.83 5.56 15.49
CA ASN A 342 26.71 6.35 16.02
C ASN A 342 25.60 5.44 16.57
N THR A 343 25.83 4.96 17.79
CA THR A 343 24.91 4.07 18.53
C THR A 343 23.57 4.76 18.78
N LEU A 344 23.58 6.03 19.20
CA LEU A 344 22.35 6.79 19.46
C LEU A 344 21.46 6.89 18.21
N TYR A 345 22.03 7.27 17.06
CA TYR A 345 21.30 7.32 15.79
C TYR A 345 20.71 5.95 15.42
N THR A 346 21.50 4.89 15.56
CA THR A 346 21.06 3.51 15.26
C THR A 346 19.86 3.12 16.11
N VAL A 347 19.90 3.38 17.42
CA VAL A 347 18.79 3.06 18.33
C VAL A 347 17.56 3.90 18.03
N VAL A 348 17.71 5.20 17.77
CA VAL A 348 16.61 6.09 17.38
C VAL A 348 15.96 5.62 16.07
N PHE A 349 16.76 5.27 15.06
CA PHE A 349 16.27 4.74 13.79
C PHE A 349 15.51 3.43 13.96
N MET A 350 16.08 2.48 14.71
CA MET A 350 15.43 1.19 14.99
C MET A 350 14.10 1.36 15.70
N LYS A 351 14.00 2.27 16.68
CA LYS A 351 12.75 2.54 17.39
C LYS A 351 11.76 3.34 16.56
N TYR A 352 12.21 4.18 15.63
CA TYR A 352 11.34 4.81 14.64
C TYR A 352 10.74 3.78 13.67
N LEU A 353 11.56 2.89 13.10
CA LEU A 353 11.11 1.82 12.22
C LEU A 353 10.08 0.92 12.92
N ALA A 354 10.37 0.50 14.15
CA ALA A 354 9.44 -0.26 14.98
C ALA A 354 8.11 0.48 15.21
N ALA A 355 8.16 1.78 15.48
CA ALA A 355 6.96 2.59 15.71
C ALA A 355 6.08 2.77 14.46
N ILE A 356 6.67 2.73 13.25
CA ILE A 356 5.95 2.70 11.98
C ILE A 356 5.33 1.32 11.75
N MET A 357 6.13 0.26 11.88
CA MET A 357 5.68 -1.12 11.66
C MET A 357 4.55 -1.51 12.61
N ALA A 358 4.67 -1.20 13.90
CA ALA A 358 3.65 -1.48 14.91
C ALA A 358 2.31 -0.78 14.63
N ARG A 359 2.32 0.31 13.85
CA ARG A 359 1.10 1.00 13.44
C ARG A 359 0.44 0.37 12.22
N GLY A 360 1.15 -0.46 11.45
CA GLY A 360 0.63 -1.03 10.21
C GLY A 360 0.83 -0.14 8.99
N HIS A 361 1.88 0.69 8.99
CA HIS A 361 2.20 1.54 7.86
C HIS A 361 3.13 0.81 6.90
N SER A 362 2.64 0.39 5.73
CA SER A 362 3.50 -0.26 4.74
C SER A 362 4.78 0.54 4.45
N ILE A 363 5.89 -0.16 4.26
CA ILE A 363 7.23 0.41 4.07
C ILE A 363 7.74 0.06 2.68
N GLU A 364 8.54 0.94 2.08
CA GLU A 364 9.25 0.69 0.82
C GLU A 364 10.73 0.95 1.00
N TYR A 365 11.59 0.02 0.57
CA TYR A 365 13.02 0.28 0.42
C TYR A 365 13.69 -0.58 -0.65
N PHE A 366 14.71 -0.02 -1.29
CA PHE A 366 15.50 -0.67 -2.32
C PHE A 366 16.59 -1.53 -1.69
N VAL A 367 16.43 -2.86 -1.78
CA VAL A 367 17.38 -3.82 -1.19
C VAL A 367 18.74 -3.73 -1.88
N GLU A 368 18.80 -3.40 -3.17
CA GLU A 368 20.05 -3.23 -3.93
C GLU A 368 20.95 -2.09 -3.42
N GLY A 369 20.37 -1.08 -2.74
CA GLY A 369 21.09 0.08 -2.23
C GLY A 369 21.56 1.09 -3.29
N GLY A 370 21.29 0.84 -4.57
CA GLY A 370 21.62 1.73 -5.69
C GLY A 370 20.95 1.30 -7.00
N ARG A 371 20.94 2.21 -7.98
CA ARG A 371 20.37 1.97 -9.32
C ARG A 371 21.24 1.01 -10.13
N SER A 372 20.67 0.01 -10.77
CA SER A 372 21.35 -0.79 -11.77
C SER A 372 21.58 0.03 -13.05
N ARG A 373 22.80 0.00 -13.60
CA ARG A 373 23.15 0.65 -14.88
C ARG A 373 22.90 -0.25 -16.09
N THR A 374 22.95 -1.56 -15.88
CA THR A 374 22.84 -2.57 -16.94
C THR A 374 21.46 -3.23 -16.97
N GLY A 375 20.59 -2.92 -16.00
CA GLY A 375 19.29 -3.58 -15.81
C GLY A 375 19.36 -4.88 -15.01
N ARG A 376 20.55 -5.45 -14.80
CA ARG A 376 20.78 -6.62 -13.92
C ARG A 376 20.68 -6.20 -12.46
N LEU A 377 20.03 -7.03 -11.63
CA LEU A 377 19.95 -6.76 -10.20
C LEU A 377 21.34 -6.76 -9.54
N LEU A 378 21.57 -5.81 -8.64
CA LEU A 378 22.79 -5.71 -7.83
C LEU A 378 22.71 -6.62 -6.60
N SER A 379 23.86 -6.93 -6.00
CA SER A 379 23.89 -7.71 -4.76
C SER A 379 23.11 -7.01 -3.64
N PRO A 380 22.22 -7.72 -2.92
CA PRO A 380 21.37 -7.12 -1.91
C PRO A 380 22.17 -6.60 -0.70
N LYS A 381 21.76 -5.45 -0.17
CA LYS A 381 22.25 -4.87 1.08
C LYS A 381 21.32 -5.27 2.22
N THR A 382 21.79 -6.17 3.08
CA THR A 382 21.01 -6.81 4.15
C THR A 382 20.71 -5.92 5.36
N GLY A 383 21.25 -4.69 5.42
CA GLY A 383 21.12 -3.80 6.57
C GLY A 383 19.67 -3.51 6.96
N MET A 384 18.87 -2.99 6.03
CA MET A 384 17.45 -2.69 6.28
C MET A 384 16.63 -3.95 6.55
N LEU A 385 16.90 -5.06 5.82
CA LEU A 385 16.25 -6.35 6.06
C LEU A 385 16.50 -6.84 7.50
N SER A 386 17.75 -6.81 7.95
CA SER A 386 18.13 -7.18 9.31
C SER A 386 17.44 -6.31 10.36
N MET A 387 17.34 -5.00 10.11
CA MET A 387 16.64 -4.07 10.99
C MET A 387 15.13 -4.38 11.07
N THR A 388 14.47 -4.64 9.94
CA THR A 388 13.05 -5.03 9.87
C THR A 388 12.81 -6.34 10.62
N VAL A 389 13.59 -7.40 10.35
CA VAL A 389 13.45 -8.70 11.01
C VAL A 389 13.65 -8.60 12.52
N ARG A 390 14.69 -7.90 12.97
CA ARG A 390 14.94 -7.66 14.40
C ARG A 390 13.86 -6.83 15.06
N SER A 391 13.30 -5.86 14.34
CA SER A 391 12.19 -5.06 14.85
C SER A 391 10.94 -5.92 15.07
N TYR A 392 10.63 -6.78 14.10
CA TYR A 392 9.50 -7.70 14.18
C TYR A 392 9.65 -8.72 15.32
N LEU A 393 10.81 -9.37 15.42
CA LEU A 393 11.07 -10.38 16.45
C LEU A 393 11.05 -9.83 17.90
N ARG A 394 11.32 -8.52 18.08
CA ARG A 394 11.29 -7.87 19.40
C ARG A 394 9.89 -7.53 19.87
N ASP A 395 9.02 -7.15 18.94
CA ASP A 395 7.64 -6.73 19.24
C ASP A 395 6.73 -7.12 18.05
N PRO A 396 6.34 -8.41 17.96
CA PRO A 396 5.53 -8.90 16.85
C PRO A 396 4.07 -8.46 17.01
N VAL A 397 3.76 -7.23 16.56
CA VAL A 397 2.39 -6.67 16.63
C VAL A 397 1.52 -7.17 15.48
N ARG A 398 2.07 -7.21 14.25
CA ARG A 398 1.38 -7.66 13.03
C ARG A 398 2.32 -8.51 12.20
N PRO A 399 1.87 -9.61 11.57
CA PRO A 399 2.71 -10.41 10.69
C PRO A 399 3.29 -9.55 9.58
N VAL A 400 4.56 -9.78 9.24
CA VAL A 400 5.28 -9.01 8.21
C VAL A 400 5.35 -9.83 6.93
N VAL A 401 4.99 -9.20 5.81
CA VAL A 401 5.08 -9.80 4.48
C VAL A 401 5.94 -8.90 3.60
N PHE A 402 6.98 -9.49 3.01
CA PHE A 402 7.78 -8.81 2.00
C PHE A 402 7.14 -9.00 0.63
N VAL A 403 6.96 -7.91 -0.10
CA VAL A 403 6.41 -7.92 -1.46
C VAL A 403 7.50 -7.49 -2.44
N PRO A 404 8.13 -8.44 -3.16
CA PRO A 404 9.04 -8.18 -4.28
C PRO A 404 8.36 -7.34 -5.35
N VAL A 405 9.05 -6.31 -5.86
CA VAL A 405 8.48 -5.47 -6.93
C VAL A 405 9.48 -5.32 -8.08
N TYR A 406 9.02 -5.65 -9.28
CA TYR A 406 9.75 -5.42 -10.51
C TYR A 406 9.32 -4.11 -11.16
N PHE A 407 10.29 -3.31 -11.61
CA PHE A 407 10.07 -2.19 -12.51
C PHE A 407 10.70 -2.47 -13.88
N GLY A 408 9.87 -2.44 -14.92
CA GLY A 408 10.29 -2.54 -16.31
C GLY A 408 10.08 -1.21 -17.02
N TYR A 409 11.13 -0.68 -17.64
CA TYR A 409 11.04 0.48 -18.52
C TYR A 409 11.48 0.03 -19.90
N GLU A 410 10.71 0.35 -20.94
CA GLU A 410 11.19 0.18 -22.32
C GLU A 410 12.34 1.12 -22.63
N ARG A 411 12.28 2.36 -22.11
CA ARG A 411 13.37 3.31 -22.17
C ARG A 411 13.49 4.10 -20.86
N ILE A 412 14.72 4.21 -20.36
CA ILE A 412 15.02 4.97 -19.14
C ILE A 412 15.52 6.37 -19.54
N VAL A 413 15.03 7.41 -18.87
CA VAL A 413 15.42 8.81 -19.12
C VAL A 413 16.92 9.02 -18.86
N GLU A 414 17.45 8.36 -17.84
CA GLU A 414 18.86 8.39 -17.45
C GLU A 414 19.78 7.51 -18.31
N ALA A 415 19.26 6.80 -19.33
CA ALA A 415 20.06 5.87 -20.12
C ALA A 415 21.34 6.49 -20.74
N PRO A 416 21.32 7.72 -21.32
CA PRO A 416 22.54 8.34 -21.84
C PRO A 416 23.61 8.58 -20.77
N ALA A 417 23.18 8.96 -19.56
CA ALA A 417 24.10 9.14 -18.44
C ALA A 417 24.70 7.79 -17.98
N TYR A 418 23.92 6.71 -18.02
CA TYR A 418 24.42 5.37 -17.67
C TYR A 418 25.44 4.86 -18.68
N VAL A 419 25.19 5.06 -19.98
CA VAL A 419 26.16 4.73 -21.02
C VAL A 419 27.45 5.51 -20.80
N SER A 420 27.36 6.82 -20.53
CA SER A 420 28.54 7.64 -20.22
C SER A 420 29.30 7.17 -18.97
N GLU A 421 28.60 6.82 -17.88
CA GLU A 421 29.19 6.26 -16.67
C GLU A 421 29.91 4.93 -16.95
N LEU A 422 29.30 4.05 -17.74
CA LEU A 422 29.87 2.76 -18.12
C LEU A 422 31.09 2.91 -19.06
N SER A 423 31.15 3.97 -19.84
CA SER A 423 32.31 4.34 -20.66
C SER A 423 33.44 5.01 -19.87
N GLY A 424 33.39 5.01 -18.53
CA GLY A 424 34.45 5.50 -17.66
C GLY A 424 34.37 6.97 -17.25
N GLN A 425 33.31 7.68 -17.64
CA GLN A 425 33.11 9.07 -17.21
C GLN A 425 32.67 9.14 -15.74
N PRO A 426 33.05 10.19 -15.00
CA PRO A 426 32.65 10.34 -13.61
C PRO A 426 31.14 10.49 -13.46
N LYS A 427 30.61 9.88 -12.40
CA LYS A 427 29.19 9.91 -12.06
C LYS A 427 28.67 11.34 -11.91
N ARG A 428 27.69 11.72 -12.74
CA ARG A 428 27.01 13.02 -12.64
C ARG A 428 25.98 13.00 -11.51
N LYS A 429 25.92 14.08 -10.73
CA LYS A 429 24.88 14.26 -9.70
C LYS A 429 23.56 14.63 -10.36
N GLU A 430 22.76 13.63 -10.71
CA GLU A 430 21.39 13.85 -11.18
C GLU A 430 20.44 14.12 -10.00
N SER A 431 19.47 15.01 -10.20
CA SER A 431 18.39 15.25 -9.24
C SER A 431 17.04 14.92 -9.87
N VAL A 432 16.10 14.41 -9.07
CA VAL A 432 14.72 14.12 -9.49
C VAL A 432 14.07 15.34 -10.15
N LEU A 433 14.32 16.53 -9.62
CA LEU A 433 13.78 17.78 -10.16
C LEU A 433 14.42 18.16 -11.51
N GLY A 434 15.72 17.91 -11.67
CA GLY A 434 16.44 18.10 -12.93
C GLY A 434 15.90 17.18 -14.02
N LEU A 435 15.65 15.92 -13.68
CA LEU A 435 14.98 14.97 -14.57
C LEU A 435 13.61 15.51 -14.98
N LEU A 436 12.73 15.83 -14.02
CA LEU A 436 11.39 16.37 -14.31
C LEU A 436 11.38 17.63 -15.20
N ARG A 437 12.40 18.50 -15.10
CA ARG A 437 12.54 19.66 -16.00
C ARG A 437 12.95 19.25 -17.41
N SER A 438 13.91 18.33 -17.53
CA SER A 438 14.34 17.79 -18.83
C SER A 438 13.20 17.08 -19.58
N LEU A 439 12.24 16.50 -18.85
CA LEU A 439 11.04 15.88 -19.43
C LEU A 439 10.13 16.85 -20.19
N ARG A 440 10.17 18.16 -19.90
CA ARG A 440 9.35 19.14 -20.65
C ARG A 440 9.82 19.31 -22.10
N VAL A 441 11.06 18.95 -22.40
CA VAL A 441 11.72 19.15 -23.70
C VAL A 441 11.68 17.90 -24.57
N LEU A 442 11.40 16.73 -23.98
CA LEU A 442 11.37 15.45 -24.67
C LEU A 442 10.02 15.23 -25.37
N ARG A 443 10.05 15.14 -26.71
CA ARG A 443 8.91 14.78 -27.59
C ARG A 443 8.92 13.30 -28.02
N GLU A 444 9.83 12.51 -27.45
CA GLU A 444 10.07 11.12 -27.86
C GLU A 444 9.12 10.15 -27.14
N ARG A 445 8.81 9.01 -27.78
CA ARG A 445 8.02 7.93 -27.18
C ARG A 445 8.94 7.07 -26.32
N PHE A 446 8.66 6.98 -25.01
CA PHE A 446 9.43 6.13 -24.09
C PHE A 446 8.81 4.74 -23.85
N GLY A 447 7.70 4.44 -24.54
CA GLY A 447 7.00 3.17 -24.42
C GLY A 447 6.21 3.06 -23.12
N CYS A 448 5.96 1.84 -22.65
CA CYS A 448 5.25 1.59 -21.40
C CYS A 448 6.18 1.41 -20.19
N VAL A 449 5.65 1.70 -18.99
CA VAL A 449 6.29 1.32 -17.72
C VAL A 449 5.51 0.16 -17.12
N HIS A 450 6.21 -0.92 -16.79
CA HIS A 450 5.65 -2.10 -16.15
C HIS A 450 6.00 -2.11 -14.67
N VAL A 451 5.01 -2.33 -13.82
CA VAL A 451 5.17 -2.53 -12.39
C VAL A 451 4.50 -3.84 -12.03
N ASN A 452 5.27 -4.84 -11.63
CA ASN A 452 4.73 -6.14 -11.25
C ASN A 452 5.07 -6.47 -9.81
N LEU A 453 4.08 -6.99 -9.09
CA LEU A 453 4.31 -7.60 -7.79
C LEU A 453 4.74 -9.05 -8.00
N GLY A 454 5.83 -9.45 -7.37
CA GLY A 454 6.27 -10.83 -7.31
C GLY A 454 5.61 -11.59 -6.17
N GLU A 455 5.92 -12.88 -6.08
CA GLU A 455 5.40 -13.76 -5.04
C GLU A 455 5.78 -13.23 -3.63
N PRO A 456 4.79 -12.99 -2.76
CA PRO A 456 5.04 -12.50 -1.41
C PRO A 456 5.81 -13.48 -0.54
N ILE A 457 6.60 -12.96 0.40
CA ILE A 457 7.37 -13.76 1.35
C ILE A 457 6.88 -13.42 2.75
N ALA A 458 6.10 -14.33 3.35
CA ALA A 458 5.70 -14.23 4.74
C ALA A 458 6.90 -14.46 5.66
N LEU A 459 7.19 -13.50 6.54
CA LEU A 459 8.34 -13.57 7.43
C LEU A 459 8.20 -14.71 8.44
N ASP A 460 7.00 -14.91 8.99
CA ASP A 460 6.68 -15.95 9.97
C ASP A 460 7.04 -17.36 9.46
N ASP A 461 6.74 -17.65 8.18
CA ASP A 461 7.05 -18.95 7.55
C ASP A 461 8.55 -19.14 7.35
N LEU A 462 9.27 -18.06 7.03
CA LEU A 462 10.72 -18.09 6.92
C LEU A 462 11.37 -18.28 8.29
N LEU A 463 10.87 -17.61 9.32
CA LEU A 463 11.33 -17.77 10.70
C LEU A 463 11.09 -19.19 11.21
N ALA A 464 9.90 -19.75 10.97
CA ALA A 464 9.55 -21.11 11.37
C ALA A 464 10.44 -22.17 10.71
N ARG A 465 10.88 -21.95 9.46
CA ARG A 465 11.84 -22.84 8.77
C ARG A 465 13.22 -22.87 9.42
N HIS A 466 13.72 -21.73 9.88
CA HIS A 466 15.03 -21.65 10.55
C HIS A 466 14.96 -22.03 12.03
N THR A 467 13.86 -21.74 12.70
CA THR A 467 13.68 -22.00 14.13
C THR A 467 12.19 -22.19 14.42
N PRO A 468 11.67 -23.42 14.49
CA PRO A 468 10.24 -23.68 14.72
C PRO A 468 9.67 -22.98 15.97
N ASP A 469 10.45 -22.92 17.06
CA ASP A 469 10.04 -22.32 18.34
C ASP A 469 10.40 -20.84 18.48
N TRP A 470 10.60 -20.11 17.37
CA TRP A 470 11.09 -18.73 17.41
C TRP A 470 10.21 -17.79 18.25
N ARG A 471 8.90 -18.06 18.35
CA ARG A 471 7.95 -17.28 19.16
C ARG A 471 8.14 -17.47 20.66
N ALA A 472 8.50 -18.68 21.10
CA ALA A 472 8.72 -18.99 22.52
C ALA A 472 10.07 -18.49 23.01
N ARG A 473 11.05 -18.37 22.11
CA ARG A 473 12.45 -18.11 22.48
C ARG A 473 12.78 -16.67 22.83
N GLY A 474 11.90 -15.70 22.58
CA GLY A 474 12.01 -14.29 22.98
C GLY A 474 13.38 -13.63 22.70
N LEU A 475 13.45 -12.58 21.87
CA LEU A 475 14.70 -11.83 21.76
C LEU A 475 15.00 -11.05 23.04
N ALA A 476 15.98 -11.49 23.84
CA ALA A 476 16.59 -10.63 24.85
C ALA A 476 17.11 -9.34 24.18
N GLU A 477 16.95 -8.17 24.83
CA GLU A 477 17.12 -6.85 24.19
C GLU A 477 18.48 -6.66 23.48
N ASP A 478 19.53 -7.38 23.92
CA ASP A 478 20.91 -7.22 23.48
C ASP A 478 21.58 -8.46 22.84
N ALA A 479 20.86 -9.59 22.68
CA ALA A 479 21.47 -10.78 22.10
C ALA A 479 21.64 -10.66 20.58
N ARG A 480 22.89 -10.69 20.08
CA ARG A 480 23.15 -11.03 18.68
C ARG A 480 22.70 -12.46 18.47
N VAL A 481 21.54 -12.62 17.83
CA VAL A 481 21.01 -13.94 17.55
C VAL A 481 21.62 -14.48 16.26
N PRO A 482 22.47 -15.52 16.30
CA PRO A 482 23.25 -15.95 15.15
C PRO A 482 22.38 -16.39 13.97
N TRP A 483 21.25 -17.05 14.24
CA TRP A 483 20.34 -17.54 13.21
C TRP A 483 19.64 -16.42 12.42
N VAL A 484 19.55 -15.19 12.97
CA VAL A 484 18.95 -14.05 12.26
C VAL A 484 19.76 -13.70 11.01
N ALA A 485 21.09 -13.90 11.02
CA ALA A 485 21.91 -13.65 9.85
C ALA A 485 21.53 -14.57 8.69
N ALA A 486 21.38 -15.88 8.96
CA ALA A 486 20.97 -16.88 7.98
C ALA A 486 19.57 -16.61 7.42
N VAL A 487 18.60 -16.25 8.28
CA VAL A 487 17.26 -15.84 7.85
C VAL A 487 17.31 -14.63 6.91
N VAL A 488 18.11 -13.61 7.25
CA VAL A 488 18.21 -12.39 6.45
C VAL A 488 18.89 -12.66 5.10
N GLU A 489 19.87 -13.55 5.06
CA GLU A 489 20.54 -13.97 3.82
C GLU A 489 19.57 -14.73 2.90
N GLU A 490 18.84 -15.71 3.43
CA GLU A 490 17.83 -16.42 2.65
C GLU A 490 16.70 -15.50 2.19
N LEU A 491 16.22 -14.60 3.07
CA LEU A 491 15.23 -13.59 2.73
C LEU A 491 15.71 -12.71 1.58
N ALA A 492 16.94 -12.21 1.65
CA ALA A 492 17.52 -11.41 0.59
C ALA A 492 17.56 -12.18 -0.73
N ALA A 493 18.07 -13.42 -0.73
CA ALA A 493 18.13 -14.26 -1.92
C ALA A 493 16.75 -14.55 -2.53
N ARG A 494 15.74 -14.84 -1.69
CA ARG A 494 14.34 -15.03 -2.14
C ARG A 494 13.76 -13.77 -2.73
N ILE A 495 13.95 -12.60 -2.09
CA ILE A 495 13.50 -11.31 -2.64
C ILE A 495 14.07 -11.10 -4.04
N MET A 496 15.38 -11.26 -4.21
CA MET A 496 16.03 -11.05 -5.51
C MET A 496 15.51 -12.02 -6.59
N ARG A 497 15.30 -13.29 -6.24
CA ARG A 497 14.69 -14.27 -7.15
C ARG A 497 13.27 -13.88 -7.54
N ASN A 498 12.43 -13.54 -6.57
CA ASN A 498 11.02 -13.22 -6.81
C ASN A 498 10.84 -11.89 -7.57
N ILE A 499 11.76 -10.92 -7.42
CA ILE A 499 11.82 -9.74 -8.28
C ILE A 499 12.07 -10.15 -9.73
N ASN A 500 13.05 -11.03 -9.98
CA ASN A 500 13.38 -11.50 -11.33
C ASN A 500 12.25 -12.35 -11.94
N SER A 501 11.59 -13.19 -11.16
CA SER A 501 10.44 -13.99 -11.61
C SER A 501 9.25 -13.12 -12.01
N ALA A 502 9.14 -11.90 -11.47
CA ALA A 502 8.10 -10.93 -11.82
C ALA A 502 8.47 -10.06 -13.04
N ALA A 503 9.60 -10.33 -13.72
CA ALA A 503 10.05 -9.52 -14.84
C ALA A 503 9.13 -9.65 -16.06
N THR A 504 8.73 -8.50 -16.62
CA THR A 504 8.05 -8.48 -17.93
C THR A 504 9.07 -8.41 -19.06
N VAL A 505 8.90 -9.28 -20.04
CA VAL A 505 9.61 -9.23 -21.32
C VAL A 505 8.90 -8.24 -22.24
N THR A 506 9.61 -7.20 -22.66
CA THR A 506 9.11 -6.18 -23.60
C THR A 506 9.60 -6.45 -25.03
N PRO A 507 8.98 -5.87 -26.06
CA PRO A 507 9.48 -5.94 -27.44
C PRO A 507 10.94 -5.48 -27.57
N VAL A 508 11.31 -4.43 -26.82
CA VAL A 508 12.69 -3.93 -26.76
C VAL A 508 13.65 -4.98 -26.22
N ASN A 509 13.25 -5.76 -25.21
CA ASN A 509 14.09 -6.83 -24.68
C ASN A 509 14.30 -7.95 -25.70
N LEU A 510 13.25 -8.38 -26.40
CA LEU A 510 13.35 -9.42 -27.41
C LEU A 510 14.23 -8.99 -28.59
N LEU A 511 14.04 -7.77 -29.08
CA LEU A 511 14.89 -7.19 -30.13
C LEU A 511 16.35 -7.11 -29.68
N ALA A 512 16.61 -6.58 -28.48
CA ALA A 512 17.96 -6.43 -27.96
C ALA A 512 18.66 -7.80 -27.78
N VAL A 513 17.98 -8.79 -27.18
CA VAL A 513 18.55 -10.14 -27.01
C VAL A 513 18.85 -10.78 -28.36
N THR A 514 17.93 -10.67 -29.33
CA THR A 514 18.09 -11.24 -30.67
C THR A 514 19.28 -10.62 -31.40
N LEU A 515 19.38 -9.29 -31.40
CA LEU A 515 20.46 -8.59 -32.11
C LEU A 515 21.81 -8.78 -31.41
N LEU A 516 21.86 -8.69 -30.07
CA LEU A 516 23.11 -8.89 -29.31
C LEU A 516 23.68 -10.31 -29.45
N ALA A 517 22.85 -11.29 -29.81
CA ALA A 517 23.29 -12.65 -30.10
C ALA A 517 23.97 -12.79 -31.48
N THR A 518 23.97 -11.75 -32.32
CA THR A 518 24.60 -11.77 -33.65
C THR A 518 25.97 -11.08 -33.65
N PRO A 519 26.95 -11.54 -34.47
CA PRO A 519 28.31 -10.99 -34.50
C PRO A 519 28.38 -9.48 -34.80
N ARG A 520 27.47 -8.97 -35.63
CA ARG A 520 27.44 -7.56 -36.06
C ARG A 520 26.28 -6.76 -35.47
N GLN A 521 25.55 -7.33 -34.51
CA GLN A 521 24.33 -6.73 -33.95
C GLN A 521 23.29 -6.37 -35.03
N ALA A 522 23.27 -7.16 -36.10
CA ALA A 522 22.48 -6.95 -37.30
C ALA A 522 21.99 -8.29 -37.83
N MET A 523 20.76 -8.32 -38.34
CA MET A 523 20.08 -9.52 -38.82
C MET A 523 19.11 -9.14 -39.96
N PRO A 524 18.96 -9.95 -41.02
CA PRO A 524 17.91 -9.75 -42.01
C PRO A 524 16.52 -9.73 -41.37
N GLU A 525 15.61 -8.90 -41.86
CA GLU A 525 14.28 -8.72 -41.22
C GLU A 525 13.49 -10.04 -41.12
N ALA A 526 13.57 -10.88 -42.15
CA ALA A 526 12.89 -12.19 -42.17
C ALA A 526 13.42 -13.12 -41.07
N ASP A 527 14.73 -13.16 -40.87
CA ASP A 527 15.38 -13.94 -39.79
C ASP A 527 15.02 -13.38 -38.43
N LEU A 528 15.04 -12.05 -38.28
CA LEU A 528 14.67 -11.38 -37.04
C LEU A 528 13.23 -11.72 -36.66
N ARG A 529 12.29 -11.63 -37.60
CA ARG A 529 10.88 -11.99 -37.37
C ARG A 529 10.73 -13.45 -36.93
N ARG A 530 11.41 -14.38 -37.60
CA ARG A 530 11.40 -15.80 -37.21
C ARG A 530 11.94 -16.01 -35.79
N GLN A 531 13.08 -15.39 -35.48
CA GLN A 531 13.70 -15.53 -34.17
C GLN A 531 12.85 -14.91 -33.05
N LEU A 532 12.23 -13.77 -33.31
CA LEU A 532 11.30 -13.15 -32.37
C LEU A 532 10.06 -14.02 -32.13
N GLU A 533 9.47 -14.60 -33.18
CA GLU A 533 8.31 -15.50 -33.02
C GLU A 533 8.70 -16.74 -32.22
N PHE A 534 9.86 -17.34 -32.50
CA PHE A 534 10.39 -18.45 -31.69
C PHE A 534 10.53 -18.08 -30.20
N TYR A 535 11.09 -16.90 -29.88
CA TYR A 535 11.16 -16.46 -28.49
C TYR A 535 9.79 -16.19 -27.87
N ARG A 536 8.81 -15.70 -28.64
CA ARG A 536 7.43 -15.51 -28.16
C ARG A 536 6.77 -16.85 -27.85
N GLU A 537 6.92 -17.84 -28.70
CA GLU A 537 6.41 -19.21 -28.49
C GLU A 537 7.01 -19.81 -27.22
N LEU A 538 8.34 -19.76 -27.07
CA LEU A 538 9.04 -20.25 -25.87
C LEU A 538 8.57 -19.54 -24.59
N LEU A 539 8.30 -18.24 -24.66
CA LEU A 539 7.78 -17.48 -23.53
C LEU A 539 6.32 -17.80 -23.20
N ARG A 540 5.50 -18.20 -24.18
CA ARG A 540 4.11 -18.67 -23.94
C ARG A 540 4.07 -20.01 -23.24
N GLU A 541 5.05 -20.89 -23.50
CA GLU A 541 5.17 -22.20 -22.84
C GLU A 541 5.66 -22.10 -21.39
N LEU A 542 6.20 -20.94 -20.97
CA LEU A 542 6.67 -20.70 -19.61
C LEU A 542 5.57 -20.02 -18.78
N PRO A 543 4.85 -20.74 -17.90
CA PRO A 543 3.71 -20.20 -17.16
C PRO A 543 4.06 -19.07 -16.18
N THR A 544 5.34 -18.91 -15.83
CA THR A 544 5.82 -17.93 -14.84
C THR A 544 6.15 -16.55 -15.41
N ILE A 545 6.32 -16.40 -16.74
CA ILE A 545 6.67 -15.12 -17.38
C ILE A 545 5.49 -14.65 -18.22
N ARG A 546 4.59 -13.84 -17.64
CA ARG A 546 3.55 -13.18 -18.43
C ARG A 546 4.16 -12.06 -19.25
N ALA A 547 4.23 -12.28 -20.55
CA ALA A 547 4.55 -11.23 -21.50
C ALA A 547 3.27 -10.49 -21.92
N PRO A 548 3.35 -9.17 -22.19
CA PRO A 548 2.19 -8.29 -22.28
C PRO A 548 1.58 -8.24 -23.70
N TRP A 549 1.80 -9.27 -24.54
CA TRP A 549 1.40 -9.22 -25.95
C TRP A 549 -0.10 -9.14 -26.18
#